data_AF-A0A933LR53-F1
#
_entry.id   AF-A0A933LR53-F1
#
_cell.length_a   1.000
_cell.length_b   1.000
_cell.length_c   1.000
_cell.angle_alpha   90.00
_cell.angle_beta   90.00
_cell.angle_gamma   90.00
#
_symmetry.space_group_name_H-M   'P 1'
#
loop_
_entity.id
_entity.type
_entity.pdbx_description
1 polymer ?
#
loop_
_entity_poly.entity_id
_entity_poly.type
_entity_poly.pdbx_seq_one_letter_code
_entity_poly.pdbx_strand_id
1 'polypeptide(L)'
;MTISQIFLARGSMSTPERKRFVERICCLYPEARVKECLNIPHNRIQLNELDTLALHRTGKQTLVFGELKNAVRFSEEVGNTCPNYWHFSPYGFCPFGCKYCYLAGTQGVKFSPTVKIYVNLPEMLAEIDRVARRLGKPTAFYVGKLQDALALDSLTAYSTVIVPSLLNILTPV
;
A
#
# COMPACT_ATOMS: atom_id res chain seq x y z
N MET A 1 -13.65 -10.32 0.57
CA MET A 1 -13.51 -8.99 1.22
C MET A 1 -14.69 -8.13 0.80
N THR A 2 -15.38 -7.49 1.74
CA THR A 2 -16.49 -6.58 1.41
C THR A 2 -15.92 -5.18 1.18
N ILE A 3 -16.07 -4.66 -0.04
CA ILE A 3 -15.69 -3.29 -0.39
C ILE A 3 -16.97 -2.52 -0.74
N SER A 4 -17.23 -1.44 -0.02
CA SER A 4 -18.40 -0.58 -0.24
C SER A 4 -18.07 0.68 -1.04
N GLN A 5 -16.81 1.12 -0.97
CA GLN A 5 -16.34 2.36 -1.60
C GLN A 5 -14.95 2.17 -2.19
N ILE A 6 -14.74 2.78 -3.36
CA ILE A 6 -13.44 2.86 -4.03
C ILE A 6 -13.14 4.32 -4.33
N PHE A 7 -11.96 4.80 -3.94
CA PHE A 7 -11.48 6.13 -4.30
C PHE A 7 -10.30 6.06 -5.26
N LEU A 8 -10.37 6.85 -6.32
CA LEU A 8 -9.28 7.06 -7.26
C LEU A 8 -8.55 8.34 -6.85
N ALA A 9 -7.47 8.21 -6.09
CA ALA A 9 -6.70 9.34 -5.58
C ALA A 9 -5.62 9.79 -6.58
N ARG A 10 -4.85 10.81 -6.22
CA ARG A 10 -3.74 11.32 -7.03
C ARG A 10 -2.79 10.22 -7.50
N GLY A 11 -2.46 10.26 -8.78
CA GLY A 11 -1.55 9.32 -9.44
C GLY A 11 -2.18 7.97 -9.82
N SER A 12 -3.39 7.65 -9.36
CA SER A 12 -4.04 6.35 -9.62
C SER A 12 -4.36 6.10 -11.10
N MET A 13 -4.63 7.16 -11.86
CA MET A 13 -5.07 7.09 -13.26
C MET A 13 -4.12 7.80 -14.23
N SER A 14 -2.88 8.08 -13.81
CA SER A 14 -1.96 8.96 -14.55
C SER A 14 -1.32 8.34 -15.80
N THR A 15 -1.42 7.02 -15.97
CA THR A 15 -0.95 6.31 -17.18
C THR A 15 -2.00 5.32 -17.67
N PRO A 16 -1.97 4.93 -18.96
CA PRO A 16 -2.88 3.91 -19.49
C PRO A 16 -2.81 2.57 -18.74
N GLU A 17 -1.62 2.16 -18.30
CA GLU A 17 -1.39 0.91 -17.57
C GLU A 17 -2.03 0.97 -16.18
N ARG A 18 -1.83 2.07 -15.45
CA ARG A 18 -2.44 2.30 -14.14
C ARG A 18 -3.97 2.35 -14.26
N LYS A 19 -4.49 3.03 -15.28
CA LYS A 19 -5.92 3.09 -15.58
C LYS A 19 -6.51 1.69 -15.79
N ARG A 20 -5.94 0.89 -16.69
CA ARG A 20 -6.40 -0.50 -16.94
C ARG A 20 -6.33 -1.37 -15.69
N PHE A 21 -5.27 -1.23 -14.90
CA PHE A 21 -5.09 -1.98 -13.65
C PHE A 21 -6.20 -1.65 -12.63
N VAL A 22 -6.46 -0.35 -12.41
CA VAL A 22 -7.51 0.13 -11.50
C VAL A 22 -8.89 -0.31 -11.98
N GLU A 23 -9.21 -0.10 -13.25
CA GLU A 23 -10.50 -0.46 -13.86
C GLU A 23 -10.80 -1.94 -13.68
N ARG A 24 -9.81 -2.82 -13.94
CA ARG A 24 -9.96 -4.27 -13.74
C ARG A 24 -10.36 -4.62 -12.31
N ILE A 25 -9.76 -3.99 -11.31
CA ILE A 25 -10.10 -4.26 -9.89
C ILE A 25 -11.45 -3.65 -9.54
N CYS A 26 -11.79 -2.47 -10.05
CA CYS A 26 -13.13 -1.88 -9.88
C CYS A 26 -14.23 -2.81 -10.41
N CYS A 27 -14.01 -3.47 -11.57
CA CYS A 27 -14.96 -4.44 -12.12
C CYS A 27 -15.23 -5.65 -11.22
N LEU A 28 -14.34 -5.98 -10.27
CA LEU A 28 -14.57 -7.06 -9.30
C LEU A 28 -15.58 -6.66 -8.21
N TYR A 29 -15.90 -5.36 -8.10
CA TYR A 29 -16.79 -4.80 -7.09
C TYR A 29 -17.86 -3.90 -7.74
N PRO A 30 -18.78 -4.47 -8.55
CA PRO A 30 -19.77 -3.69 -9.30
C PRO A 30 -20.69 -2.84 -8.41
N GLU A 31 -20.95 -3.31 -7.18
CA GLU A 31 -21.80 -2.60 -6.20
C GLU A 31 -21.04 -1.51 -5.41
N ALA A 32 -19.71 -1.45 -5.53
CA ALA A 32 -18.93 -0.46 -4.79
C ALA A 32 -19.04 0.91 -5.45
N ARG A 33 -19.31 1.94 -4.64
CA ARG A 33 -19.34 3.32 -5.14
C ARG A 33 -17.92 3.80 -5.46
N VAL A 34 -17.64 4.01 -6.74
CA VAL A 34 -16.37 4.61 -7.19
C VAL A 34 -16.45 6.14 -7.12
N LYS A 35 -15.44 6.79 -6.55
CA LYS A 35 -15.31 8.24 -6.46
C LYS A 35 -13.95 8.68 -6.98
N GLU A 36 -13.95 9.63 -7.90
CA GLU A 36 -12.73 10.24 -8.41
C GLU A 36 -12.30 11.41 -7.53
N CYS A 37 -11.06 11.34 -7.04
CA CYS A 37 -10.43 12.33 -6.18
C CYS A 37 -8.98 12.56 -6.65
N LEU A 38 -8.79 12.69 -7.96
CA LEU A 38 -7.48 12.67 -8.63
C LEU A 38 -6.53 13.80 -8.20
N ASN A 39 -7.05 14.86 -7.60
CA ASN A 39 -6.26 15.96 -7.04
C ASN A 39 -5.88 15.75 -5.56
N ILE A 40 -6.47 14.78 -4.88
CA ILE A 40 -6.29 14.52 -3.44
C ILE A 40 -5.30 13.37 -3.26
N PRO A 41 -4.25 13.50 -2.44
CA PRO A 41 -3.35 12.38 -2.16
C PRO A 41 -4.06 11.29 -1.36
N HIS A 42 -3.64 10.04 -1.55
CA HIS A 42 -4.27 8.84 -0.97
C HIS A 42 -4.44 8.88 0.56
N ASN A 43 -3.60 9.64 1.28
CA ASN A 43 -3.62 9.77 2.74
C ASN A 43 -4.52 10.91 3.26
N ARG A 44 -5.16 11.67 2.37
CA ARG A 44 -6.09 12.77 2.70
C ARG A 44 -7.53 12.51 2.26
N ILE A 45 -7.86 11.29 1.83
CA ILE A 45 -9.23 10.89 1.54
C ILE A 45 -10.04 10.90 2.84
N GLN A 46 -11.13 11.67 2.85
CA GLN A 46 -12.04 11.79 3.99
C GLN A 46 -13.28 10.91 3.79
N LEU A 47 -13.69 10.20 4.85
CA LEU A 47 -14.87 9.33 4.85
C LEU A 47 -16.10 9.97 5.50
N ASN A 48 -15.97 11.20 6.01
CA ASN A 48 -17.05 11.98 6.66
C ASN A 48 -17.75 11.21 7.81
N GLU A 49 -16.98 10.48 8.62
CA GLU A 49 -17.46 9.76 9.79
C GLU A 49 -16.81 10.34 11.06
N LEU A 50 -17.62 10.63 12.07
CA LEU A 50 -17.20 11.28 13.32
C LEU A 50 -16.92 10.24 14.41
N ASP A 51 -17.62 9.10 14.40
CA ASP A 51 -17.34 8.03 15.34
C ASP A 51 -16.06 7.29 14.93
N THR A 52 -15.09 7.19 15.84
CA THR A 52 -13.78 6.61 15.53
C THR A 52 -13.87 5.13 15.19
N LEU A 53 -14.77 4.38 15.84
CA LEU A 53 -14.96 2.96 15.58
C LEU A 53 -15.65 2.72 14.24
N ALA A 54 -16.69 3.47 13.93
CA ALA A 54 -17.36 3.47 12.64
C ALA A 54 -16.39 3.88 11.52
N LEU A 55 -15.58 4.93 11.73
CA LEU A 55 -14.58 5.41 10.78
C LEU A 55 -13.57 4.31 10.46
N HIS A 56 -13.10 3.58 11.48
CA HIS A 56 -12.19 2.46 11.31
C HIS A 56 -12.83 1.29 10.55
N ARG A 57 -14.08 0.94 10.86
CA ARG A 57 -14.84 -0.11 10.15
C ARG A 57 -15.06 0.24 8.69
N THR A 58 -15.52 1.46 8.41
CA THR A 58 -15.73 1.96 7.04
C THR A 58 -14.41 2.05 6.28
N GLY A 59 -13.32 2.48 6.93
CA GLY A 59 -11.98 2.48 6.36
C GLY A 59 -11.54 1.11 5.88
N LYS A 60 -11.76 0.05 6.67
CA LYS A 60 -11.43 -1.33 6.27
C LYS A 60 -12.24 -1.85 5.08
N GLN A 61 -13.41 -1.28 4.82
CA GLN A 61 -14.27 -1.58 3.68
C GLN A 61 -14.09 -0.60 2.51
N THR A 62 -13.15 0.33 2.61
CA THR A 62 -12.86 1.34 1.60
C THR A 62 -11.51 1.08 0.97
N LEU A 63 -11.49 0.92 -0.35
CA LEU A 63 -10.28 0.81 -1.14
C LEU A 63 -9.87 2.17 -1.70
N VAL A 64 -8.59 2.51 -1.63
CA VAL A 64 -8.03 3.75 -2.21
C VAL A 64 -6.88 3.39 -3.13
N PHE A 65 -6.98 3.77 -4.40
CA PHE A 65 -5.87 3.73 -5.33
C PHE A 65 -5.13 5.05 -5.32
N GLY A 66 -3.80 5.02 -5.37
CA GLY A 66 -2.99 6.23 -5.49
C GLY A 66 -1.53 5.91 -5.73
N GLU A 67 -0.70 6.95 -5.82
CA GLU A 67 0.75 6.78 -5.81
C GLU A 67 1.32 7.00 -4.40
N LEU A 68 2.29 6.18 -3.99
CA LEU A 68 3.08 6.43 -2.80
C LEU A 68 4.44 6.99 -3.22
N LYS A 69 4.68 8.27 -2.94
CA LYS A 69 6.00 8.87 -3.06
C LYS A 69 6.87 8.43 -1.87
N ASN A 70 8.11 8.04 -2.13
CA ASN A 70 9.07 7.55 -1.14
C ASN A 70 8.54 6.28 -0.44
N ALA A 71 8.35 5.23 -1.23
CA ALA A 71 7.82 3.96 -0.74
C ALA A 71 8.90 3.13 -0.05
N VAL A 72 10.17 3.28 -0.45
CA VAL A 72 11.31 2.58 0.14
C VAL A 72 11.90 3.43 1.26
N ARG A 73 11.95 2.88 2.47
CA ARG A 73 12.39 3.61 3.66
C ARG A 73 13.30 2.76 4.53
N PHE A 74 14.25 3.41 5.18
CA PHE A 74 15.00 2.81 6.26
C PHE A 74 14.26 3.05 7.56
N SER A 75 14.09 1.99 8.35
CA SER A 75 13.45 2.08 9.64
C SER A 75 14.48 2.10 10.75
N GLU A 76 14.43 3.16 11.56
CA GLU A 76 15.15 3.25 12.83
C GLU A 76 14.20 2.82 13.95
N GLU A 77 14.48 1.65 14.51
CA GLU A 77 13.65 0.93 15.47
C GLU A 77 14.18 1.09 16.91
N VAL A 78 14.80 2.24 17.19
CA VAL A 78 15.37 2.55 18.51
C VAL A 78 14.29 2.46 19.58
N GLY A 79 14.59 1.73 20.66
CA GLY A 79 13.66 1.54 21.78
C GLY A 79 12.66 0.41 21.58
N ASN A 80 12.78 -0.39 20.52
CA ASN A 80 12.03 -1.64 20.37
C ASN A 80 12.96 -2.83 20.06
N THR A 81 12.39 -4.03 20.03
CA THR A 81 13.16 -5.29 19.83
C THR A 81 13.49 -5.56 18.37
N CYS A 82 12.83 -4.87 17.43
CA CYS A 82 13.06 -5.06 16.00
C CYS A 82 14.42 -4.48 15.61
N PRO A 83 15.18 -5.13 14.72
CA PRO A 83 16.38 -4.54 14.15
C PRO A 83 16.02 -3.33 13.29
N ASN A 84 17.00 -2.50 12.94
CA ASN A 84 16.83 -1.53 11.86
C ASN A 84 16.80 -2.26 10.51
N TYR A 85 15.85 -1.92 9.63
CA TYR A 85 15.70 -2.58 8.33
C TYR A 85 15.17 -1.64 7.25
N TRP A 86 15.46 -1.99 6.00
CA TRP A 86 14.80 -1.38 4.84
C TRP A 86 13.43 -2.03 4.63
N HIS A 87 12.42 -1.22 4.35
CA HIS A 87 11.10 -1.71 4.01
C HIS A 87 10.49 -0.93 2.86
N PHE A 88 9.50 -1.54 2.23
CA PHE A 88 8.64 -0.85 1.27
C PHE A 88 7.20 -1.32 1.38
N SER A 89 6.31 -0.47 0.85
CA SER A 89 4.86 -0.65 1.02
C SER A 89 4.13 -0.47 -0.31
N PRO A 90 3.84 -1.55 -1.05
CA PRO A 90 2.97 -1.49 -2.23
C PRO A 90 1.47 -1.34 -1.86
N TYR A 91 1.14 -1.56 -0.59
CA TYR A 91 -0.18 -1.34 0.00
C TYR A 91 -0.09 -0.43 1.23
N GLY A 92 -1.25 0.02 1.68
CA GLY A 92 -1.39 0.68 2.97
C GLY A 92 -2.50 0.03 3.78
N PHE A 93 -2.18 -0.30 5.04
CA PHE A 93 -3.08 -0.97 5.97
C PHE A 93 -3.56 -2.34 5.47
N CYS A 94 -4.60 -2.87 6.11
CA CYS A 94 -5.09 -4.23 5.88
C CYS A 94 -6.61 -4.29 6.10
N PRO A 95 -7.34 -5.04 5.26
CA PRO A 95 -8.80 -5.18 5.38
C PRO A 95 -9.25 -6.03 6.57
N PHE A 96 -8.36 -6.82 7.19
CA PHE A 96 -8.74 -7.73 8.28
C PHE A 96 -8.95 -7.03 9.62
N GLY A 97 -9.90 -7.51 10.42
CA GLY A 97 -10.28 -6.95 11.72
C GLY A 97 -9.63 -7.62 12.93
N CYS A 98 -8.32 -7.91 12.89
CA CYS A 98 -7.66 -8.63 13.99
C CYS A 98 -7.72 -7.82 15.29
N LYS A 99 -8.16 -8.46 16.39
CA LYS A 99 -8.30 -7.82 17.72
C LYS A 99 -6.98 -7.28 18.29
N TYR A 100 -5.85 -7.86 17.86
CA TYR A 100 -4.50 -7.55 18.32
C TYR A 100 -3.66 -6.80 17.28
N CYS A 101 -4.28 -6.25 16.23
CA CYS A 101 -3.54 -5.61 15.15
C CYS A 101 -2.87 -4.31 15.62
N TYR A 102 -1.54 -4.28 15.71
CA TYR A 102 -0.82 -3.06 16.09
C TYR A 102 -1.01 -1.92 15.06
N LEU A 103 -1.33 -2.24 13.80
CA LEU A 103 -1.62 -1.22 12.78
C LEU A 103 -2.76 -0.31 13.22
N ALA A 104 -3.75 -0.82 13.95
CA ALA A 104 -4.86 -0.03 14.47
C ALA A 104 -4.40 1.08 15.43
N GLY A 105 -3.26 0.89 16.10
CA GLY A 105 -2.64 1.89 16.98
C GLY A 105 -1.73 2.89 16.25
N THR A 106 -1.41 2.68 14.97
CA THR A 106 -0.53 3.58 14.22
C THR A 106 -1.20 4.91 13.90
N GLN A 107 -0.42 5.99 13.87
CA GLN A 107 -0.95 7.35 13.62
C GLN A 107 -1.74 7.43 12.30
N GLY A 108 -1.30 6.72 11.26
CA GLY A 108 -1.96 6.78 9.97
C GLY A 108 -3.39 6.21 9.98
N VAL A 109 -3.71 5.24 10.83
CA VAL A 109 -5.08 4.73 10.97
C VAL A 109 -6.00 5.78 11.59
N LYS A 110 -5.49 6.65 12.48
CA LYS A 110 -6.30 7.71 13.09
C LYS A 110 -6.85 8.71 12.07
N PHE A 111 -6.11 8.97 11.00
CA PHE A 111 -6.46 10.00 10.01
C PHE A 111 -6.84 9.44 8.63
N SER A 112 -6.41 8.23 8.30
CA SER A 112 -6.65 7.60 7.01
C SER A 112 -6.71 6.07 7.13
N PRO A 113 -7.76 5.51 7.79
CA PRO A 113 -7.89 4.07 8.05
C PRO A 113 -8.24 3.24 6.81
N THR A 114 -8.27 3.86 5.63
CA THR A 114 -8.60 3.19 4.37
C THR A 114 -7.53 2.19 3.94
N VAL A 115 -7.95 1.09 3.32
CA VAL A 115 -7.04 0.14 2.66
C VAL A 115 -6.55 0.76 1.36
N LYS A 116 -5.24 0.73 1.11
CA LYS A 116 -4.63 1.40 -0.05
C LYS A 116 -3.91 0.41 -0.96
N ILE A 117 -4.06 0.59 -2.26
CA ILE A 117 -3.23 -0.07 -3.29
C ILE A 117 -2.45 1.03 -4.01
N TYR A 118 -1.13 0.93 -3.96
CA TYR A 118 -0.28 1.88 -4.67
C TYR A 118 0.03 1.35 -6.06
N VAL A 119 -0.26 2.17 -7.07
CA VAL A 119 -0.20 1.76 -8.49
C VAL A 119 1.15 2.04 -9.15
N ASN A 120 2.10 2.59 -8.40
CA ASN A 120 3.44 2.97 -8.84
C ASN A 120 4.51 1.93 -8.45
N LEU A 121 4.17 0.63 -8.54
CA LEU A 121 5.08 -0.47 -8.20
C LEU A 121 6.40 -0.43 -8.99
N PRO A 122 6.44 -0.17 -10.31
CA PRO A 122 7.70 -0.06 -11.05
C PRO A 122 8.64 1.00 -10.47
N GLU A 123 8.10 2.13 -10.05
CA GLU A 123 8.88 3.21 -9.42
C GLU A 123 9.43 2.79 -8.06
N MET A 124 8.67 2.02 -7.27
CA MET A 124 9.16 1.45 -6.02
C MET A 124 10.32 0.48 -6.25
N LEU A 125 10.19 -0.41 -7.24
CA LEU A 125 11.23 -1.39 -7.57
C LEU A 125 12.52 -0.71 -8.07
N ALA A 126 12.39 0.36 -8.87
CA ALA A 126 13.52 1.17 -9.29
C ALA A 126 14.21 1.88 -8.11
N GLU A 127 13.44 2.33 -7.11
CA GLU A 127 13.97 2.90 -5.88
C GLU A 127 14.72 1.84 -5.05
N ILE A 128 14.18 0.61 -4.95
CA ILE A 128 14.84 -0.53 -4.28
C ILE A 128 16.18 -0.83 -4.96
N ASP A 129 16.21 -0.96 -6.28
CA ASP A 129 17.45 -1.21 -7.04
C ASP A 129 18.49 -0.14 -6.78
N ARG A 130 18.09 1.14 -6.82
CA ARG A 130 18.99 2.26 -6.51
C ARG A 130 19.56 2.16 -5.10
N VAL A 131 18.73 1.86 -4.10
CA VAL A 131 19.18 1.73 -2.70
C VAL A 131 20.11 0.53 -2.56
N ALA A 132 19.76 -0.63 -3.12
CA ALA A 132 20.57 -1.84 -3.07
C ALA A 132 21.97 -1.63 -3.68
N ARG A 133 22.04 -1.05 -4.89
CA ARG A 133 23.30 -0.71 -5.56
C ARG A 133 24.13 0.27 -4.74
N ARG A 134 23.50 1.31 -4.17
CA ARG A 134 24.20 2.30 -3.33
C ARG A 134 24.82 1.66 -2.09
N LEU A 135 24.16 0.66 -1.50
CA LEU A 135 24.68 -0.03 -0.32
C LEU A 135 25.80 -1.02 -0.65
N GLY A 136 25.86 -1.52 -1.88
CA GLY A 136 26.96 -2.37 -2.36
C GLY A 136 27.11 -3.70 -1.60
N LYS A 137 26.07 -4.14 -0.88
CA LYS A 137 26.07 -5.38 -0.09
C LYS A 137 24.71 -6.03 -0.09
N PRO A 138 24.62 -7.36 0.11
CA PRO A 138 23.35 -8.05 0.28
C PRO A 138 22.47 -7.34 1.32
N THR A 139 21.28 -6.91 0.91
CA THR A 139 20.36 -6.09 1.70
C THR A 139 18.95 -6.65 1.59
N ALA A 140 18.31 -6.91 2.73
CA ALA A 140 16.92 -7.33 2.78
C ALA A 140 15.98 -6.12 2.75
N PHE A 141 14.91 -6.22 1.96
CA PHE A 141 13.81 -5.24 1.90
C PHE A 141 12.52 -5.90 2.38
N TYR A 142 11.98 -5.43 3.49
CA TYR A 142 10.82 -6.02 4.15
C TYR A 142 9.51 -5.46 3.60
N VAL A 143 8.53 -6.34 3.41
CA VAL A 143 7.15 -5.98 3.04
C VAL A 143 6.23 -6.44 4.16
N GLY A 144 5.56 -5.51 4.84
CA GLY A 144 4.62 -5.86 5.92
C GLY A 144 4.59 -4.90 7.10
N LYS A 145 5.50 -3.91 7.16
CA LYS A 145 5.57 -2.98 8.29
C LYS A 145 4.29 -2.17 8.52
N LEU A 146 3.59 -1.75 7.47
CA LEU A 146 2.39 -0.90 7.58
C LEU A 146 1.21 -1.44 6.78
N GLN A 147 1.21 -2.75 6.54
CA GLN A 147 0.26 -3.45 5.68
C GLN A 147 0.33 -4.95 5.96
N ASP A 148 -0.63 -5.70 5.44
CA ASP A 148 -0.43 -7.14 5.20
C ASP A 148 0.04 -7.31 3.74
N ALA A 149 1.17 -7.99 3.54
CA ALA A 149 1.81 -8.11 2.23
C ALA A 149 1.02 -9.00 1.25
N LEU A 150 0.14 -9.87 1.74
CA LEU A 150 -0.58 -10.86 0.94
C LEU A 150 -2.08 -10.61 0.90
N ALA A 151 -2.64 -9.82 1.83
CA ALA A 151 -4.08 -9.59 1.92
C ALA A 151 -4.74 -9.08 0.63
N LEU A 152 -4.00 -8.35 -0.21
CA LEU A 152 -4.50 -7.79 -1.48
C LEU A 152 -3.86 -8.45 -2.70
N ASP A 153 -2.96 -9.42 -2.52
CA ASP A 153 -2.17 -9.98 -3.63
C ASP A 153 -3.03 -10.75 -4.63
N SER A 154 -4.14 -11.37 -4.18
CA SER A 154 -5.11 -12.00 -5.09
C SER A 154 -5.82 -11.00 -6.02
N LEU A 155 -5.80 -9.70 -5.70
CA LEU A 155 -6.37 -8.65 -6.55
C LEU A 155 -5.33 -8.04 -7.49
N THR A 156 -4.09 -7.91 -7.01
CA THR A 156 -3.04 -7.14 -7.68
C THR A 156 -2.03 -8.01 -8.42
N ALA A 157 -1.86 -9.25 -7.99
CA ALA A 157 -0.80 -10.17 -8.35
C ALA A 157 0.61 -9.56 -8.20
N TYR A 158 0.82 -8.60 -7.30
CA TYR A 158 2.10 -7.91 -7.17
C TYR A 158 3.24 -8.84 -6.78
N SER A 159 2.98 -9.93 -6.05
CA SER A 159 3.98 -10.96 -5.75
C SER A 159 4.66 -11.52 -7.00
N THR A 160 3.89 -11.70 -8.08
CA THR A 160 4.39 -12.21 -9.37
C THR A 160 5.37 -11.26 -10.07
N VAL A 161 5.40 -9.98 -9.66
CA VAL A 161 6.34 -8.97 -10.17
C VAL A 161 7.45 -8.71 -9.16
N ILE A 162 7.10 -8.56 -7.88
CA ILE A 162 8.03 -8.25 -6.78
C ILE A 162 9.08 -9.34 -6.62
N VAL A 163 8.66 -10.60 -6.47
CA VAL A 163 9.57 -11.72 -6.20
C VAL A 163 10.65 -11.87 -7.29
N PRO A 164 10.31 -11.99 -8.59
CA PRO A 164 11.34 -12.11 -9.61
C PRO A 164 12.19 -10.84 -9.77
N SER A 165 11.60 -9.65 -9.60
CA SER A 165 12.38 -8.40 -9.67
C SER A 165 13.43 -8.31 -8.57
N LEU A 166 13.07 -8.70 -7.34
CA LEU A 166 14.00 -8.71 -6.21
C LEU A 166 15.11 -9.75 -6.39
N LEU A 167 14.84 -10.91 -6.99
CA LEU A 167 15.90 -11.85 -7.35
C LEU A 167 16.93 -11.18 -8.26
N ASN A 168 16.48 -10.54 -9.35
CA ASN A 168 17.37 -9.84 -10.28
C ASN A 168 18.13 -8.67 -9.63
N ILE A 169 17.51 -7.93 -8.71
CA ILE A 169 18.14 -6.78 -8.04
C ILE A 169 19.17 -7.23 -7.00
N LEU A 170 18.85 -8.27 -6.23
CA LEU A 170 19.62 -8.67 -5.04
C LEU A 170 20.70 -9.71 -5.35
N THR A 171 20.64 -10.36 -6.50
CA THR A 171 21.74 -11.18 -7.03
C THR A 171 22.31 -10.51 -8.29
N PRO A 172 23.18 -9.50 -8.16
CA PRO A 172 23.91 -9.01 -9.31
C PRO A 172 24.80 -10.14 -9.84
N VAL A 173 24.70 -10.41 -11.14
CA VAL A 173 25.69 -11.20 -11.90
C VAL A 173 27.06 -10.55 -11.77
#